data_AF-A0A1W1EF97-F1
#
_entry.id   AF-A0A1W1EF97-F1
#
_cell.length_a   1.000
_cell.length_b   1.000
_cell.length_c   1.000
_cell.angle_alpha   90.00
_cell.angle_beta   90.00
_cell.angle_gamma   90.00
#
_symmetry.space_group_name_H-M   'P 1'
#
loop_
_entity.id
_entity.type
_entity.pdbx_description
1 polymer ?
#
loop_
_entity_poly.entity_id
_entity_poly.type
_entity_poly.pdbx_seq_one_letter_code
_entity_poly.pdbx_strand_id
1 'polypeptide(L)'
;MNERSDTQAALIAYSGTAHLVLPLTKDHSIIKTFAQALEPGIMPLEGDNLQDALLLAEEQLQSKSATIIVLTDSISPSAAKLALKKGFSTDMNVILWKIASPELSSSDDFNNAASILSAKVVDYTGDNIDVTEVTSLIDNNFKSVILNDSNKYEDGGYWLVPIIFLLMLMWARQGFIAELWRES
;
A
#
# COMPACT_ATOMS: atom_id res chain seq x y z
N MET A 1 13.80 -4.42 -13.90
CA MET A 1 12.55 -4.07 -13.18
C MET A 1 11.69 -5.33 -13.18
N ASN A 2 11.66 -6.09 -12.09
CA ASN A 2 10.77 -7.26 -12.02
C ASN A 2 9.33 -6.73 -12.02
N GLU A 3 8.56 -7.08 -13.05
CA GLU A 3 7.15 -6.78 -13.15
C GLU A 3 6.42 -7.48 -12.01
N ARG A 4 5.87 -6.70 -11.08
CA ARG A 4 4.99 -7.20 -10.02
C ARG A 4 3.61 -7.45 -10.64
N SER A 5 3.48 -8.50 -11.45
CA SER A 5 2.31 -8.79 -12.30
C SER A 5 0.96 -8.89 -11.58
N ASP A 6 0.94 -8.92 -10.24
CA ASP A 6 -0.29 -8.97 -9.44
C ASP A 6 -0.56 -7.71 -8.60
N THR A 7 0.26 -6.66 -8.73
CA THR A 7 0.02 -5.39 -8.02
C THR A 7 -0.84 -4.44 -8.84
N GLN A 8 -1.82 -3.82 -8.20
CA GLN A 8 -2.63 -2.77 -8.82
C GLN A 8 -2.01 -1.40 -8.54
N ALA A 9 -2.03 -0.53 -9.53
CA ALA A 9 -1.64 0.86 -9.40
C ALA A 9 -2.72 1.78 -9.99
N ALA A 10 -2.90 2.95 -9.39
CA ALA A 10 -3.71 4.04 -9.91
C ALA A 10 -2.80 5.23 -10.20
N LEU A 11 -3.23 6.13 -11.08
CA LEU A 11 -2.50 7.33 -11.44
C LEU A 11 -3.39 8.56 -11.23
N ILE A 12 -2.89 9.53 -10.47
CA ILE A 12 -3.57 10.77 -10.14
C ILE A 12 -2.62 11.91 -10.51
N ALA A 13 -3.15 12.90 -11.23
CA ALA A 13 -2.44 14.14 -11.52
C ALA A 13 -3.02 15.26 -10.66
N TYR A 14 -2.16 16.11 -10.12
CA TYR A 14 -2.59 17.25 -9.33
C TYR A 14 -1.74 18.49 -9.55
N SER A 15 -2.40 19.63 -9.35
CA SER A 15 -1.84 20.99 -9.34
C SER A 15 -2.80 21.84 -8.50
N GLY A 16 -3.39 22.93 -9.01
CA GLY A 16 -4.48 23.65 -8.34
C GLY A 16 -5.75 22.80 -8.11
N THR A 17 -5.87 21.67 -8.81
CA THR A 17 -6.94 20.67 -8.66
C THR A 17 -6.34 19.26 -8.76
N ALA A 18 -7.04 18.25 -8.26
CA ALA A 18 -6.63 16.84 -8.36
C ALA A 18 -7.59 16.04 -9.26
N HIS A 19 -7.05 15.19 -10.12
CA HIS A 19 -7.81 14.41 -11.10
C HIS A 19 -7.33 12.96 -11.19
N LEU A 20 -8.28 12.03 -11.21
CA LEU A 20 -8.01 10.62 -11.51
C LEU A 20 -7.67 10.48 -13.00
N VAL A 21 -6.43 10.09 -13.30
CA VAL A 21 -5.98 9.83 -14.67
C VAL A 21 -6.26 8.38 -15.04
N LEU A 22 -5.90 7.45 -14.14
CA LEU A 22 -6.18 6.03 -14.27
C LEU A 22 -6.67 5.46 -12.94
N PRO A 23 -7.81 4.74 -12.91
CA PRO A 23 -8.22 3.97 -11.75
C PRO A 23 -7.26 2.81 -11.49
N LEU A 24 -7.43 2.12 -10.36
CA LEU A 24 -6.64 0.93 -10.03
C LEU A 24 -6.69 -0.10 -11.16
N THR A 25 -5.51 -0.42 -11.72
CA THR A 25 -5.34 -1.40 -12.79
C THR A 25 -4.10 -2.27 -12.54
N LYS A 26 -4.14 -3.51 -13.05
CA LYS A 26 -2.99 -4.43 -13.09
C LYS A 26 -2.13 -4.25 -14.35
N ASP A 27 -2.61 -3.47 -15.31
CA ASP A 27 -1.86 -3.17 -16.52
C ASP A 27 -0.80 -2.11 -16.21
N HIS A 28 0.44 -2.52 -15.99
CA HIS A 28 1.53 -1.57 -15.73
C HIS A 28 1.96 -0.81 -17.00
N SER A 29 1.68 -1.36 -18.19
CA SER A 29 2.04 -0.73 -19.44
C SER A 29 1.20 0.52 -19.69
N ILE A 30 -0.09 0.48 -19.38
CA ILE A 30 -0.99 1.64 -19.52
C ILE A 30 -0.61 2.76 -18.53
N ILE A 31 -0.23 2.42 -17.31
CA ILE A 31 0.24 3.40 -16.31
C ILE A 31 1.45 4.16 -16.86
N LYS A 32 2.42 3.44 -17.43
CA LYS A 32 3.59 4.06 -18.06
C LYS A 32 3.21 4.97 -19.22
N THR A 33 2.32 4.52 -20.12
CA THR A 33 1.88 5.31 -21.27
C THR A 33 1.20 6.61 -20.84
N PHE A 34 0.30 6.57 -19.87
CA PHE A 34 -0.39 7.78 -19.39
C PHE A 34 0.54 8.68 -18.58
N ALA A 35 1.41 8.12 -17.72
CA ALA A 35 2.39 8.90 -16.98
C ALA A 35 3.34 9.66 -17.91
N GLN A 36 3.74 9.07 -19.04
CA GLN A 36 4.55 9.74 -20.05
C GLN A 36 3.79 10.82 -20.85
N ALA A 37 2.47 10.72 -20.92
CA ALA A 37 1.62 11.70 -21.58
C ALA A 37 1.20 12.85 -20.66
N LEU A 38 1.50 12.76 -19.35
CA LEU A 38 1.24 13.86 -18.41
C LEU A 38 2.24 14.99 -18.67
N GLU A 39 1.71 16.17 -18.99
CA GLU A 39 2.47 17.41 -19.06
C GLU A 39 1.80 18.46 -18.16
N PRO A 40 2.56 19.31 -17.44
CA PRO A 40 1.98 20.31 -16.55
C PRO A 40 0.93 21.21 -17.21
N GLY A 41 1.08 21.50 -18.51
CA GLY A 41 0.18 22.36 -19.27
C GLY A 41 -1.21 21.78 -19.55
N ILE A 42 -1.45 20.48 -19.28
CA ILE A 42 -2.79 19.87 -19.44
C ILE A 42 -3.68 20.09 -18.22
N MET A 43 -3.11 20.51 -17.09
CA MET A 43 -3.87 20.74 -15.86
C MET A 43 -4.60 22.09 -15.91
N PRO A 44 -5.86 22.16 -15.49
CA PRO A 44 -6.71 23.33 -15.73
C PRO A 44 -6.36 24.56 -14.87
N LEU A 45 -5.75 24.33 -13.71
CA LEU A 45 -5.43 25.36 -12.73
C LEU A 45 -4.01 25.14 -12.20
N GLU A 46 -3.21 26.20 -12.18
CA GLU A 46 -1.91 26.19 -11.51
C GLU A 46 -2.09 26.21 -9.98
N GLY A 47 -1.11 25.65 -9.27
CA GLY A 47 -1.09 25.59 -7.81
C GLY A 47 -0.69 24.21 -7.29
N ASP A 48 -0.87 24.03 -5.98
CA ASP A 48 -0.63 22.76 -5.27
C ASP A 48 -1.85 22.46 -4.38
N ASN A 49 -2.56 21.39 -4.74
CA ASN A 49 -3.74 20.89 -4.05
C ASN A 49 -3.50 19.44 -3.60
N LEU A 50 -2.38 19.25 -2.88
CA LEU A 50 -2.04 17.99 -2.26
C LEU A 50 -3.18 17.42 -1.40
N GLN A 51 -3.94 18.26 -0.69
CA GLN A 51 -5.04 17.76 0.14
C GLN A 51 -6.10 16.98 -0.64
N ASP A 52 -6.52 17.47 -1.81
CA ASP A 52 -7.54 16.80 -2.60
C ASP A 52 -6.94 15.60 -3.34
N ALA A 53 -5.65 15.66 -3.71
CA ALA A 53 -4.92 14.53 -4.29
C ALA A 53 -4.82 13.34 -3.32
N LEU A 54 -4.51 13.59 -2.04
CA LEU A 54 -4.43 12.56 -1.01
C LEU A 54 -5.78 11.92 -0.71
N LEU A 55 -6.85 12.71 -0.65
CA LEU A 55 -8.21 12.21 -0.45
C LEU A 55 -8.67 11.35 -1.64
N LEU A 56 -8.40 11.80 -2.86
CA LEU A 56 -8.74 11.06 -4.07
C LEU A 56 -7.91 9.77 -4.18
N ALA A 57 -6.65 9.79 -3.75
CA ALA A 57 -5.83 8.59 -3.64
C ALA A 57 -6.43 7.60 -2.64
N GLU A 58 -6.76 8.05 -1.43
CA GLU A 58 -7.42 7.21 -0.42
C GLU A 58 -8.74 6.61 -0.91
N GLU A 59 -9.56 7.36 -1.64
CA GLU A 59 -10.81 6.86 -2.23
C GLU A 59 -10.58 5.70 -3.23
N GLN A 60 -9.49 5.75 -4.00
CA GLN A 60 -9.16 4.67 -4.92
C GLN A 60 -8.65 3.41 -4.21
N LEU A 61 -8.10 3.53 -3.00
CA LEU A 61 -7.47 2.42 -2.31
C LEU A 61 -8.52 1.53 -1.63
N GLN A 62 -8.51 0.24 -1.95
CA GLN A 62 -9.38 -0.76 -1.32
C GLN A 62 -8.84 -1.27 0.03
N SER A 63 -7.59 -0.94 0.37
CA SER A 63 -6.93 -1.40 1.58
C SER A 63 -5.96 -0.33 2.11
N LYS A 64 -5.90 -0.22 3.43
CA LYS A 64 -4.95 0.63 4.18
C LYS A 64 -3.49 0.19 4.03
N SER A 65 -3.29 -1.02 3.51
CA SER A 65 -1.99 -1.61 3.20
C SER A 65 -1.32 -1.04 1.95
N ALA A 66 -2.06 -0.26 1.16
CA ALA A 66 -1.50 0.35 -0.03
C ALA A 66 -0.55 1.52 0.31
N THR A 67 0.36 1.78 -0.62
CA THR A 67 1.34 2.87 -0.51
C THR A 67 0.96 3.98 -1.49
N ILE A 68 0.83 5.21 -0.99
CA ILE A 68 0.64 6.42 -1.80
C ILE A 68 2.02 7.03 -2.01
N ILE A 69 2.42 7.21 -3.27
CA ILE A 69 3.68 7.88 -3.63
C ILE A 69 3.31 9.25 -4.21
N VAL A 70 3.75 10.31 -3.54
CA VAL A 70 3.54 11.69 -3.98
C VAL A 70 4.85 12.19 -4.59
N LEU A 71 4.83 12.51 -5.88
CA LEU A 71 5.96 13.10 -6.58
C LEU A 71 5.71 14.60 -6.72
N THR A 72 6.56 15.42 -6.11
CA THR A 72 6.35 16.88 -6.06
C THR A 72 7.66 17.64 -5.89
N ASP A 73 7.74 18.84 -6.45
CA ASP A 73 8.88 19.75 -6.30
C ASP A 73 8.83 20.53 -4.97
N SER A 74 7.61 20.75 -4.48
CA SER A 74 7.30 21.56 -3.32
C SER A 74 6.12 20.97 -2.56
N ILE A 75 6.01 21.33 -1.28
CA ILE A 75 4.90 20.88 -0.44
C ILE A 75 4.57 21.94 0.59
N SER A 76 3.28 22.17 0.84
CA SER A 76 2.85 23.01 1.96
C SER A 76 2.47 22.17 3.18
N PRO A 77 3.08 22.38 4.36
CA PRO A 77 2.64 21.74 5.61
C PRO A 77 1.17 22.04 5.94
N SER A 78 0.66 23.19 5.47
CA SER A 78 -0.75 23.56 5.65
C SER A 78 -1.70 22.69 4.83
N ALA A 79 -1.29 22.28 3.62
CA ALA A 79 -2.04 21.35 2.76
C ALA A 79 -2.12 19.96 3.41
N ALA A 80 -1.00 19.46 3.95
CA ALA A 80 -0.97 18.21 4.72
C ALA A 80 -1.94 18.24 5.91
N LYS A 81 -1.93 19.34 6.68
CA LYS A 81 -2.86 19.52 7.80
C LYS A 81 -4.33 19.60 7.34
N LEU A 82 -4.58 20.22 6.19
CA LEU A 82 -5.91 20.32 5.61
C LEU A 82 -6.43 18.95 5.15
N ALA A 83 -5.57 18.09 4.60
CA ALA A 83 -5.91 16.72 4.22
C ALA A 83 -6.45 15.94 5.42
N LEU A 84 -5.73 15.95 6.55
CA LEU A 84 -6.19 15.31 7.79
C LEU A 84 -7.52 15.89 8.29
N LYS A 85 -7.67 17.21 8.23
CA LYS A 85 -8.92 17.88 8.63
C LYS A 85 -10.10 17.47 7.75
N LYS A 86 -9.85 17.22 6.46
CA LYS A 86 -10.85 16.78 5.49
C LYS A 86 -11.16 15.27 5.55
N GLY A 87 -10.43 14.51 6.36
CA GLY A 87 -10.70 13.10 6.62
C GLY A 87 -9.63 12.13 6.13
N PHE A 88 -8.48 12.61 5.66
CA PHE A 88 -7.38 11.74 5.24
C PHE A 88 -6.87 10.88 6.41
N SER A 89 -6.81 9.56 6.23
CA SER A 89 -6.42 8.67 7.32
C SER A 89 -4.90 8.67 7.56
N THR A 90 -4.49 8.80 8.82
CA THR A 90 -3.06 8.82 9.23
C THR A 90 -2.40 7.44 9.22
N ASP A 91 -3.16 6.37 9.02
CA ASP A 91 -2.65 5.00 8.93
C ASP A 91 -2.28 4.59 7.49
N MET A 92 -2.49 5.49 6.52
CA MET A 92 -2.03 5.30 5.15
C MET A 92 -0.51 5.43 5.06
N ASN A 93 0.10 4.60 4.22
CA ASN A 93 1.52 4.65 3.98
C ASN A 93 1.82 5.67 2.88
N VAL A 94 2.33 6.84 3.27
CA VAL A 94 2.66 7.91 2.33
C VAL A 94 4.17 8.03 2.17
N ILE A 95 4.64 8.08 0.92
CA ILE A 95 6.02 8.39 0.55
C ILE A 95 5.99 9.72 -0.21
N LEU A 96 6.69 10.73 0.33
CA LEU A 96 6.92 12.00 -0.33
C LEU A 96 8.25 11.92 -1.08
N TRP A 97 8.18 11.80 -2.40
CA TRP A 97 9.35 11.79 -3.26
C TRP A 97 9.56 13.19 -3.82
N LYS A 98 10.60 13.85 -3.32
CA LYS A 98 10.92 15.24 -3.61
C LYS A 98 11.62 15.34 -4.96
N ILE A 99 10.93 15.83 -5.97
CA ILE A 99 11.43 16.08 -7.33
C ILE A 99 11.91 17.53 -7.44
N ALA A 100 12.85 17.92 -6.59
CA ALA A 100 13.45 19.24 -6.61
C ALA A 100 14.90 19.19 -6.14
N SER A 101 15.72 20.09 -6.68
CA SER A 101 17.09 20.27 -6.20
C SER A 101 17.07 20.66 -4.71
N PRO A 102 18.02 20.14 -3.89
CA PRO A 102 18.08 20.47 -2.46
C PRO A 102 18.14 21.97 -2.15
N GLU A 103 18.62 22.77 -3.09
CA GLU A 103 18.75 24.22 -2.98
C GLU A 103 17.44 24.98 -3.24
N LEU A 104 16.50 24.37 -3.96
CA LEU A 104 15.25 24.99 -4.41
C LEU A 104 14.03 24.55 -3.60
N SER A 105 14.18 23.47 -2.81
CA SER A 105 13.12 22.92 -1.97
C SER A 105 13.40 23.23 -0.51
N SER A 106 12.40 23.73 0.21
CA SER A 106 12.44 23.83 1.68
C SER A 106 12.41 22.45 2.32
N SER A 107 13.57 21.93 2.74
CA SER A 107 13.65 20.66 3.49
C SER A 107 12.77 20.66 4.75
N ASP A 108 12.62 21.82 5.39
CA ASP A 108 11.75 21.99 6.56
C ASP A 108 10.27 21.75 6.24
N ASP A 109 9.81 22.19 5.08
CA ASP A 109 8.41 21.99 4.67
C ASP A 109 8.12 20.52 4.42
N PHE A 110 9.03 19.79 3.77
CA PHE A 110 8.94 18.35 3.60
C PHE A 110 8.96 17.61 4.94
N ASN A 111 9.86 17.98 5.86
CA ASN A 111 9.94 17.35 7.19
C ASN A 111 8.68 17.60 8.03
N ASN A 112 8.14 18.82 7.98
CA ASN A 112 6.92 19.19 8.67
C ASN A 112 5.70 18.46 8.10
N ALA A 113 5.55 18.44 6.77
CA ALA A 113 4.48 17.73 6.10
C ALA A 113 4.56 16.22 6.35
N ALA A 114 5.76 15.64 6.31
CA ALA A 114 6.00 14.24 6.63
C ALA A 114 5.63 13.90 8.07
N SER A 115 5.97 14.77 9.03
CA SER A 115 5.58 14.60 10.43
C SER A 115 4.05 14.64 10.62
N ILE A 116 3.35 15.47 9.85
CA ILE A 116 1.88 15.56 9.89
C ILE A 116 1.24 14.30 9.30
N LEU A 117 1.73 13.83 8.16
CA LEU A 117 1.16 12.69 7.43
C LEU A 117 1.70 11.33 7.89
N SER A 118 2.63 11.30 8.87
CA SER A 118 3.44 10.12 9.20
C SER A 118 4.17 9.53 7.97
N ALA A 119 4.51 10.39 7.02
CA ALA A 119 5.10 9.99 5.74
C ALA A 119 6.61 9.77 5.82
N LYS A 120 7.16 9.06 4.84
CA LYS A 120 8.60 8.98 4.59
C LYS A 120 8.98 9.96 3.48
N VAL A 121 10.06 10.70 3.66
CA VAL A 121 10.61 11.59 2.63
C VAL A 121 11.75 10.87 1.93
N VAL A 122 11.75 10.90 0.60
CA VAL A 122 12.86 10.45 -0.24
C VAL A 122 13.28 11.60 -1.13
N ASP A 123 14.56 11.92 -1.12
CA ASP A 123 15.13 12.95 -1.98
C ASP A 123 15.37 12.41 -3.39
N TYR A 124 15.08 13.21 -4.43
CA TYR A 124 15.48 12.88 -5.78
C TYR A 124 17.00 12.78 -5.87
N THR A 125 17.47 11.68 -6.45
CA THR A 125 18.90 11.48 -6.74
C THR A 125 19.06 11.46 -8.26
N GLY A 126 20.15 12.04 -8.78
CA GLY A 126 20.43 12.00 -10.23
C GLY A 126 20.83 10.62 -10.74
N ASP A 127 20.93 9.62 -9.85
CA ASP A 127 21.19 8.22 -10.13
C ASP A 127 19.96 7.36 -9.77
N ASN A 128 20.13 6.04 -9.57
CA ASN A 128 19.03 5.12 -9.23
C ASN A 128 18.94 4.82 -7.72
N ILE A 129 19.60 5.58 -6.85
CA ILE A 129 19.59 5.34 -5.40
C ILE A 129 18.20 5.61 -4.82
N ASP A 130 17.58 6.73 -5.17
CA ASP A 130 16.22 7.08 -4.75
C ASP A 130 15.18 6.04 -5.19
N VAL A 131 15.25 5.55 -6.43
CA VAL A 131 14.37 4.50 -6.94
C VAL A 131 14.51 3.23 -6.10
N THR A 132 15.74 2.90 -5.71
CA THR A 132 16.02 1.73 -4.87
C THR A 132 15.48 1.93 -3.45
N GLU A 133 15.62 3.12 -2.89
CA GLU A 133 15.07 3.49 -1.59
C GLU A 133 13.54 3.41 -1.58
N VAL A 134 12.86 4.04 -2.53
CA VAL A 134 11.40 3.97 -2.70
C VAL A 134 10.95 2.52 -2.83
N THR A 135 11.63 1.72 -3.66
CA THR A 135 11.31 0.30 -3.84
C THR A 135 11.42 -0.46 -2.52
N SER A 136 12.45 -0.19 -1.72
CA SER A 136 12.65 -0.84 -0.42
C SER A 136 11.57 -0.46 0.60
N LEU A 137 11.11 0.79 0.60
CA LEU A 137 10.04 1.25 1.48
C LEU A 137 8.71 0.57 1.14
N ILE A 138 8.41 0.45 -0.15
CA ILE A 138 7.22 -0.27 -0.63
C ILE A 138 7.29 -1.75 -0.22
N ASP A 139 8.44 -2.40 -0.42
CA ASP A 139 8.63 -3.81 -0.06
C ASP A 139 8.47 -4.05 1.44
N ASN A 140 9.00 -3.15 2.27
CA ASN A 140 8.87 -3.24 3.72
C ASN A 140 7.40 -3.08 4.16
N ASN A 141 6.67 -2.15 3.53
CA ASN A 141 5.24 -1.97 3.81
C ASN A 141 4.40 -3.19 3.37
N PHE A 142 4.70 -3.76 2.21
CA PHE A 142 3.97 -4.95 1.74
C PHE A 142 4.24 -6.19 2.61
N LYS A 143 5.49 -6.37 3.06
CA LYS A 143 5.86 -7.46 3.96
C LYS A 143 5.20 -7.34 5.34
N SER A 144 5.14 -6.15 5.92
CA SER A 144 4.50 -5.95 7.23
C SER A 144 3.01 -6.30 7.20
N VAL A 145 2.36 -6.05 6.06
CA VAL A 145 0.96 -6.41 5.82
C VAL A 145 0.78 -7.93 5.71
N ILE A 146 1.58 -8.62 4.90
CA ILE A 146 1.51 -10.08 4.76
C ILE A 146 1.76 -10.76 6.11
N LEU A 147 2.74 -10.29 6.89
CA LEU A 147 3.05 -10.86 8.19
C LEU A 147 1.90 -10.65 9.20
N ASN A 148 1.25 -9.48 9.19
CA ASN A 148 0.07 -9.23 10.02
C ASN A 148 -1.15 -10.07 9.60
N ASP A 149 -1.37 -10.31 8.30
CA ASP A 149 -2.44 -11.17 7.83
C ASP A 149 -2.13 -12.66 8.07
N SER A 150 -0.86 -13.05 8.05
CA SER A 150 -0.43 -14.41 8.44
C SER A 150 -0.57 -14.69 9.94
N ASN A 151 -0.64 -13.67 10.80
CA ASN A 151 -1.05 -13.85 12.20
C ASN A 151 -2.58 -14.02 12.35
N LYS A 152 -3.33 -13.93 11.25
CA LYS A 152 -4.77 -14.22 11.15
C LYS A 152 -5.02 -15.62 10.59
N TYR A 153 -4.17 -16.60 10.91
CA TYR A 153 -4.68 -17.96 11.06
C TYR A 153 -5.57 -17.92 12.31
N GLU A 154 -6.88 -17.79 12.10
CA GLU A 154 -7.84 -18.10 13.14
C GLU A 154 -7.54 -19.53 13.61
N ASP A 155 -7.04 -19.63 14.84
CA ASP A 155 -6.80 -20.88 15.57
C ASP A 155 -8.14 -21.57 15.94
N GLY A 156 -9.14 -21.49 15.05
CA GLY A 156 -10.48 -22.04 15.19
C GLY A 156 -10.55 -23.56 15.03
N GLY A 157 -9.40 -24.23 14.83
CA GLY A 157 -9.34 -25.68 14.62
C GLY A 157 -9.21 -26.52 15.89
N TYR A 158 -8.72 -25.94 17.01
CA TYR A 158 -8.42 -26.75 18.20
C TYR A 158 -9.64 -27.17 19.01
N TRP A 159 -10.80 -26.52 18.82
CA TRP A 159 -12.04 -26.93 19.46
C TRP A 159 -12.59 -28.27 18.93
N LEU A 160 -12.31 -28.61 17.67
CA LEU A 160 -12.76 -29.86 17.06
C LEU A 160 -11.86 -31.05 17.44
N VAL A 161 -10.63 -30.79 17.87
CA VAL A 161 -9.67 -31.83 18.31
C VAL A 161 -10.22 -32.70 19.44
N PRO A 162 -10.78 -32.18 20.56
CA PRO A 162 -11.35 -33.04 21.60
C PRO A 162 -12.57 -33.84 21.12
N ILE A 163 -13.38 -33.30 20.20
CA ILE A 163 -14.56 -34.00 19.64
C ILE A 163 -14.12 -35.17 18.76
N ILE A 164 -13.15 -34.95 17.87
CA ILE A 164 -12.58 -35.98 17.00
C ILE A 164 -11.84 -37.02 17.84
N PHE A 165 -11.10 -36.60 18.87
CA PHE A 165 -10.41 -37.49 19.79
C PHE A 165 -11.39 -38.40 20.57
N LEU A 166 -12.52 -37.84 21.02
CA LEU A 166 -13.58 -38.60 21.69
C LEU A 166 -14.27 -39.59 20.73
N LEU A 167 -14.53 -39.19 19.48
CA LEU A 167 -15.02 -40.09 18.43
C LEU A 167 -14.03 -41.22 18.12
N MET A 168 -12.73 -40.92 18.05
CA MET A 168 -11.69 -41.92 17.88
C MET A 168 -11.62 -42.89 19.07
N LEU A 169 -11.75 -42.41 20.31
CA LEU A 169 -11.81 -43.27 21.49
C LEU A 169 -13.04 -44.20 21.49
N MET A 170 -14.17 -43.73 20.95
CA MET A 170 -15.37 -44.55 20.80
C MET A 170 -15.18 -45.69 19.79
N TRP A 171 -14.31 -45.50 18.79
CA TRP A 171 -13.95 -46.50 17.80
C TRP A 171 -12.76 -47.38 18.21
N ALA A 172 -11.90 -46.89 19.10
CA ALA A 172 -10.77 -47.63 19.66
C ALA A 172 -11.19 -48.72 20.67
N ARG A 173 -12.45 -48.74 21.11
CA ARG A 173 -12.97 -49.79 21.97
C ARG A 173 -13.36 -51.04 21.15
N GLN A 174 -12.33 -51.85 20.87
CA GLN A 174 -12.31 -53.31 20.71
C GLN A 174 -13.55 -54.00 20.10
N GLY A 175 -13.43 -54.47 18.85
CA GLY A 175 -14.31 -55.52 18.31
C GLY A 175 -14.13 -55.93 16.84
N PHE A 176 -13.56 -55.10 15.96
CA PHE A 176 -13.82 -55.29 14.51
C PHE A 176 -12.73 -55.92 13.62
N ILE A 177 -11.58 -56.37 14.15
CA ILE A 177 -10.51 -56.97 13.30
C ILE A 177 -10.08 -58.39 13.76
N ALA A 178 -10.73 -58.98 14.76
CA ALA A 178 -10.28 -60.28 15.30
C ALA A 178 -10.90 -61.52 14.63
N GLU A 179 -11.80 -61.41 13.65
CA GLU A 179 -12.64 -62.56 13.24
C GLU A 179 -12.48 -63.05 11.78
N LEU A 180 -11.59 -62.47 10.96
CA LEU A 180 -11.43 -62.88 9.54
C LEU A 180 -10.24 -63.81 9.23
N TRP A 181 -9.55 -64.36 10.23
CA TRP A 181 -8.41 -65.28 10.01
C TRP A 181 -8.59 -66.68 10.62
N ARG A 182 -9.84 -67.15 10.75
CA ARG A 182 -10.10 -68.52 11.17
C ARG A 182 -11.25 -69.14 10.39
N GLU A 183 -10.97 -69.53 9.17
CA GLU A 183 -11.59 -70.71 8.58
C GLU A 183 -10.55 -71.43 7.73
N SER A 184 -10.44 -72.73 8.01
CA SER A 184 -9.55 -73.73 7.41
C SER A 184 -9.94 -74.10 5.99
#